data_AF-A0A2D0IJI2-F1
#
_entry.id   AF-A0A2D0IJI2-F1
#
_cell.length_a   1.000
_cell.length_b   1.000
_cell.length_c   1.000
_cell.angle_alpha   90.00
_cell.angle_beta   90.00
_cell.angle_gamma   90.00
#
_symmetry.space_group_name_H-M   'P 1'
#
loop_
_entity.id
_entity.type
_entity.pdbx_description
1 polymer ?
#
loop_
_entity_poly.entity_id
_entity_poly.type
_entity_poly.pdbx_seq_one_letter_code
_entity_poly.pdbx_strand_id
1 'polypeptide(L)'
;MPPQTRKLLLLIQGWVKESGQPRHEMRFTRKQLRDAVQWGDTQLKVHLSRLVEMEYLLLHRRGLTFIYELLFDGADSDTAHLSGLIVP
;
A
#
# COMPACT_ATOMS: atom_id res chain seq x y z
N MET A 1 -10.37 1.28 7.71
CA MET A 1 -9.07 0.56 7.64
C MET A 1 -8.51 0.34 9.06
N PRO A 2 -7.92 -0.82 9.41
CA PRO A 2 -7.27 -1.02 10.71
C PRO A 2 -6.10 -0.04 10.94
N PRO A 3 -5.86 0.45 12.18
CA PRO A 3 -4.84 1.47 12.46
C PRO A 3 -3.43 1.09 12.00
N GLN A 4 -3.04 -0.18 12.18
CA GLN A 4 -1.73 -0.68 11.75
C GLN A 4 -1.62 -0.75 10.22
N THR A 5 -2.70 -1.09 9.52
CA THR A 5 -2.72 -1.09 8.04
C THR A 5 -2.55 0.34 7.50
N ARG A 6 -3.20 1.33 8.13
CA ARG A 6 -3.04 2.76 7.76
C ARG A 6 -1.62 3.22 7.99
N LYS A 7 -1.03 2.87 9.14
CA LYS A 7 0.36 3.19 9.45
C LYS A 7 1.32 2.63 8.39
N LEU A 8 1.13 1.38 7.96
CA LEU A 8 1.96 0.80 6.90
C LEU A 8 1.78 1.51 5.56
N LEU A 9 0.56 1.88 5.17
CA LEU A 9 0.29 2.61 3.94
C LEU A 9 1.07 3.94 3.89
N LEU A 10 1.02 4.71 4.98
CA LEU A 10 1.73 5.99 5.07
C LEU A 10 3.26 5.81 5.03
N LEU A 11 3.79 4.74 5.64
CA LEU A 11 5.21 4.40 5.55
C LEU A 11 5.62 4.06 4.11
N ILE A 12 4.82 3.26 3.40
CA ILE A 12 5.05 2.95 1.99
C ILE A 12 5.00 4.23 1.15
N GLN A 13 4.02 5.09 1.37
CA GLN A 13 3.88 6.36 0.65
C GLN A 13 5.10 7.26 0.84
N GLY A 14 5.57 7.43 2.09
CA GLY A 14 6.78 8.19 2.39
C GLY A 14 8.00 7.59 1.69
N TRP A 15 8.19 6.28 1.81
CA TRP A 15 9.32 5.58 1.21
C TRP A 15 9.32 5.65 -0.34
N VAL A 16 8.15 5.52 -0.98
CA VAL A 16 8.01 5.69 -2.43
C VAL A 16 8.33 7.13 -2.84
N LYS A 17 7.87 8.13 -2.07
CA LYS A 17 8.17 9.55 -2.34
C LYS A 17 9.67 9.84 -2.21
N GLU A 18 10.34 9.27 -1.21
CA GLU A 18 11.78 9.41 -0.98
C GLU A 18 12.63 8.78 -2.09
N SER A 19 12.09 7.81 -2.83
CA SER A 19 12.80 7.17 -3.95
C SER A 19 13.09 8.10 -5.13
N GLY A 20 12.38 9.23 -5.25
CA GLY A 20 12.47 10.15 -6.38
C GLY A 20 11.87 9.63 -7.70
N GLN A 21 11.39 8.39 -7.74
CA GLN A 21 10.75 7.79 -8.91
C GLN A 21 9.24 8.08 -8.94
N PRO A 22 8.62 8.13 -10.14
CA PRO A 22 7.17 8.09 -10.26
C PRO A 22 6.58 6.88 -9.53
N ARG A 23 5.43 7.03 -8.85
CA ARG A 23 4.82 5.96 -8.03
C ARG A 23 4.59 4.64 -8.79
N HIS A 24 4.22 4.72 -10.07
CA HIS A 24 3.96 3.56 -10.93
C HIS A 24 5.24 2.87 -11.43
N GLU A 25 6.39 3.55 -11.35
CA GLU A 25 7.71 2.98 -11.67
C GLU A 25 8.36 2.36 -10.42
N MET A 26 8.06 2.91 -9.24
CA MET A 26 8.57 2.41 -7.96
C MET A 26 7.87 1.10 -7.55
N ARG A 27 8.42 -0.01 -8.02
CA ARG A 27 8.00 -1.36 -7.68
C ARG A 27 8.90 -1.97 -6.61
N PHE A 28 8.30 -2.65 -5.64
CA PHE A 28 9.05 -3.21 -4.51
C PHE A 28 8.56 -4.60 -4.11
N THR A 29 9.44 -5.38 -3.51
CA THR A 29 9.14 -6.67 -2.90
C THR A 29 8.85 -6.51 -1.41
N ARG A 30 8.21 -7.51 -0.80
CA ARG A 30 8.04 -7.55 0.67
C ARG A 30 9.38 -7.49 1.41
N LYS A 31 10.43 -8.10 0.85
CA LYS A 31 11.78 -8.08 1.41
C LYS A 31 12.33 -6.65 1.47
N GLN A 32 12.31 -5.94 0.34
CA GLN A 32 12.78 -4.53 0.29
C GLN A 32 11.99 -3.65 1.26
N LEU A 33 10.67 -3.83 1.33
CA LEU A 33 9.85 -3.07 2.26
C LEU A 33 10.23 -3.38 3.72
N ARG A 34 10.44 -4.66 4.07
CA ARG A 34 10.87 -5.06 5.42
C ARG A 34 12.16 -4.37 5.84
N ASP A 35 13.13 -4.35 4.94
CA ASP A 35 14.44 -3.73 5.18
C ASP A 35 14.29 -2.20 5.37
N ALA A 36 13.29 -1.58 4.72
CA ALA A 36 12.99 -0.15 4.85
C ALA A 36 12.19 0.23 6.12
N VAL A 37 11.13 -0.52 6.47
CA VAL A 37 10.16 -0.07 7.49
C VAL A 37 10.31 -0.72 8.88
N GLN A 38 11.22 -1.68 9.05
CA GLN A 38 11.50 -2.36 10.34
C GLN A 38 10.27 -3.05 10.97
N TRP A 39 9.38 -3.61 10.16
CA TRP A 39 8.24 -4.43 10.61
C TRP A 39 8.52 -5.93 10.49
N GLY A 40 7.87 -6.75 11.32
CA GLY A 40 7.98 -8.20 11.21
C GLY A 40 7.36 -8.76 9.92
N ASP A 41 7.91 -9.85 9.37
CA ASP A 41 7.45 -10.43 8.08
C ASP A 41 5.98 -10.86 8.13
N THR A 42 5.53 -11.42 9.25
CA THR A 42 4.13 -11.81 9.47
C THR A 42 3.20 -10.59 9.41
N GLN A 43 3.58 -9.48 10.06
CA GLN A 43 2.79 -8.25 10.01
C GLN A 43 2.74 -7.71 8.59
N LEU A 44 3.88 -7.62 7.91
CA LEU A 44 3.93 -7.16 6.52
C LEU A 44 3.06 -8.01 5.60
N LYS A 45 3.10 -9.34 5.73
CA LYS A 45 2.26 -10.23 4.93
C LYS A 45 0.77 -9.91 5.12
N VAL A 46 0.32 -9.80 6.37
CA VAL A 46 -1.08 -9.51 6.69
C VAL A 46 -1.52 -8.13 6.17
N HIS A 47 -0.71 -7.09 6.42
CA HIS A 47 -1.09 -5.73 6.06
C HIS A 47 -0.94 -5.44 4.57
N LEU A 48 0.06 -6.01 3.88
CA LEU A 48 0.16 -5.92 2.42
C LEU A 48 -1.03 -6.59 1.74
N SER A 49 -1.46 -7.78 2.20
CA SER A 49 -2.66 -8.42 1.65
C SER A 49 -3.89 -7.53 1.80
N ARG A 50 -4.11 -6.93 2.97
CA ARG A 50 -5.21 -5.99 3.19
C ARG A 50 -5.13 -4.75 2.28
N LEU A 51 -3.94 -4.20 2.07
CA LEU A 51 -3.75 -3.04 1.18
C LEU A 51 -4.02 -3.38 -0.29
N VAL A 52 -3.73 -4.61 -0.72
CA VAL A 52 -4.10 -5.11 -2.04
C VAL A 52 -5.62 -5.31 -2.15
N GLU A 53 -6.25 -5.90 -1.14
CA GLU A 53 -7.72 -6.06 -1.08
C GLU A 53 -8.47 -4.73 -1.11
N MET A 54 -7.87 -3.67 -0.57
CA MET A 54 -8.40 -2.30 -0.59
C MET A 54 -7.96 -1.49 -1.82
N GLU A 55 -7.31 -2.11 -2.80
CA GLU A 55 -6.86 -1.47 -4.05
C GLU A 55 -5.86 -0.30 -3.87
N TYR A 56 -5.20 -0.20 -2.71
CA TYR A 56 -4.13 0.77 -2.50
C TYR A 56 -2.77 0.30 -3.03
N LEU A 57 -2.61 -1.01 -3.20
CA LEU A 57 -1.45 -1.63 -3.82
C LEU A 57 -1.86 -2.53 -4.98
N LEU A 58 -1.18 -2.38 -6.11
CA LEU A 58 -1.26 -3.35 -7.20
C LEU A 58 -0.25 -4.48 -6.96
N LEU A 59 -0.71 -5.73 -7.05
CA LEU A 59 0.12 -6.92 -6.87
C LEU A 59 0.47 -7.58 -8.21
N HIS A 60 1.73 -7.48 -8.60
CA HIS A 60 2.29 -8.18 -9.75
C HIS A 60 2.90 -9.51 -9.30
N ARG A 61 2.45 -10.63 -9.89
CA ARG A 61 3.05 -11.95 -9.65
C ARG A 61 3.99 -12.31 -10.80
N ARG A 62 5.25 -12.57 -10.49
CA ARG A 62 6.27 -13.02 -11.46
C ARG A 62 6.84 -14.35 -10.94
N GLY A 63 6.24 -15.45 -11.39
CA GLY A 63 6.52 -16.78 -10.84
C GLY A 63 6.22 -16.83 -9.34
N LEU A 64 7.25 -17.09 -8.53
CA LEU A 64 7.15 -17.16 -7.06
C LEU A 64 7.35 -15.80 -6.36
N THR A 65 7.65 -14.74 -7.12
CA THR A 65 7.92 -13.42 -6.56
C THR A 65 6.67 -12.54 -6.60
N PHE A 66 6.43 -11.86 -5.47
CA PHE A 66 5.40 -10.84 -5.33
C PHE A 66 6.04 -9.45 -5.39
N ILE A 67 5.56 -8.64 -6.33
CA ILE A 67 5.98 -7.26 -6.54
C ILE A 67 4.77 -6.36 -6.31
N TYR A 68 4.94 -5.33 -5.51
CA TYR A 68 3.92 -4.37 -5.13
C TYR A 68 4.22 -3.04 -5.80
N GLU A 69 3.15 -2.34 -6.15
CA GLU A 69 3.17 -0.99 -6.72
C GLU A 69 2.13 -0.14 -5.98
N LEU A 70 2.50 1.10 -5.63
CA LEU A 70 1.63 2.00 -4.86
C LEU A 70 0.63 2.71 -5.77
N LEU A 71 -0.66 2.44 -5.58
CA LEU A 71 -1.74 3.15 -6.27
C LEU A 71 -2.25 4.35 -5.47
N PHE A 72 -2.14 4.29 -4.14
CA PHE A 72 -2.61 5.37 -3.26
C PHE A 72 -1.89 6.68 -3.52
N ASP A 73 -2.67 7.74 -3.76
CA ASP A 73 -2.14 9.05 -4.10
C ASP A 73 -2.03 10.04 -2.94
N GLY A 74 -2.62 9.70 -1.79
CA GLY A 74 -2.68 10.57 -0.61
C GLY A 74 -4.03 11.27 -0.41
N ALA A 75 -5.01 11.05 -1.28
CA ALA A 75 -6.29 11.76 -1.26
C ALA A 75 -7.35 11.20 -0.28
N ASP A 76 -7.03 10.22 0.58
CA ASP A 76 -7.90 9.91 1.72
C ASP A 76 -7.70 10.98 2.80
N SER A 77 -8.35 12.13 2.57
CA SER A 77 -8.95 12.89 3.64
C SER A 77 -9.77 11.94 4.51
N ASP A 78 -9.73 12.16 5.82
CA ASP A 78 -10.49 11.47 6.87
C ASP A 78 -12.03 11.57 6.69
N THR A 79 -12.53 11.88 5.51
CA THR A 79 -13.92 11.79 5.10
C THR A 79 -14.26 10.34 4.83
N ALA A 80 -14.83 9.69 5.85
CA ALA A 80 -15.80 8.64 5.61
C ALA A 80 -16.84 9.16 4.60
N HIS A 81 -16.65 8.90 3.32
CA HIS A 81 -17.71 9.07 2.35
C HIS A 81 -18.78 8.04 2.71
N LEU A 82 -19.81 8.51 3.42
CA LEU A 82 -21.14 7.92 3.40
C LEU A 82 -21.63 8.01 1.96
N SER A 83 -21.18 7.10 1.10
CA SER A 83 -21.72 6.91 -0.25
C SER A 83 -23.04 6.15 -0.14
N GLY A 84 -24.00 6.76 0.53
CA GLY A 84 -25.41 6.46 0.39
C GLY A 84 -26.03 7.57 -0.43
N LEU A 85 -26.10 7.35 -1.74
CA LEU A 85 -27.29 7.53 -2.58
C LEU A 85 -26.87 7.55 -4.05
N ILE A 86 -27.24 6.47 -4.71
CA ILE A 86 -27.41 6.38 -6.15
C ILE A 86 -28.52 7.37 -6.55
N VAL A 87 -28.17 8.24 -7.50
CA VAL A 87 -28.91 9.02 -8.53
C VAL A 87 -30.46 9.01 -8.57
N PRO A 88 -31.08 10.08 -9.10
CA PRO A 88 -31.24 10.25 -10.56
C PRO A 88 -30.36 11.32 -11.20
#